data_AF-A0A6I5N1Q5-F1
#
_entry.id   AF-A0A6I5N1Q5-F1
#
_cell.length_a   1.000
_cell.length_b   1.000
_cell.length_c   1.000
_cell.angle_alpha   90.00
_cell.angle_beta   90.00
_cell.angle_gamma   90.00
#
_symmetry.space_group_name_H-M   'P 1'
#
loop_
_entity.id
_entity.type
_entity.pdbx_description
1 polymer ?
#
loop_
_entity_poly.entity_id
_entity_poly.type
_entity_poly.pdbx_seq_one_letter_code
_entity_poly.pdbx_strand_id
1 'polypeptide(L)'
;MNEALKTMELRHSVRKFADEPLTADEIRAIETMIADINRESGLHFQLMVNSRVSFLSVIGAATYGAFRNVRNYIALVARPVGDQLERLGYYGERLVLKMTEMGLGTCWVGGSLSKRFTPADVRPGERLNCIVMVGHIGVPGRPHRSKTIGEMCELNGRQMPDWFHRGMIGVQLAPSAMNQQRTVFELLDLNQVLVHKTTRPFGAVDAGIAKCHFEQLAGKENFVFVG
;
A
#
# COMPACT_ATOMS: atom_id res chain seq x y z
N MET A 1 8.64 -20.78 -8.67
CA MET A 1 7.90 -20.03 -7.62
C MET A 1 7.82 -18.59 -8.09
N ASN A 2 6.65 -17.95 -8.09
CA ASN A 2 6.49 -16.58 -8.59
C ASN A 2 7.14 -15.59 -7.61
N GLU A 3 8.15 -14.82 -8.04
CA GLU A 3 8.86 -13.83 -7.19
C GLU A 3 7.92 -12.78 -6.59
N ALA A 4 6.82 -12.44 -7.27
CA ALA A 4 5.81 -11.54 -6.74
C ALA A 4 5.11 -12.13 -5.51
N LEU A 5 4.75 -13.42 -5.54
CA LEU A 5 4.10 -14.09 -4.41
C LEU A 5 5.03 -14.11 -3.20
N LYS A 6 6.31 -14.46 -3.41
CA LYS A 6 7.31 -14.46 -2.33
C LYS A 6 7.46 -13.08 -1.69
N THR A 7 7.48 -12.02 -2.50
CA THR A 7 7.54 -10.63 -2.01
C THR A 7 6.31 -10.28 -1.18
N MET A 8 5.11 -10.66 -1.63
CA MET A 8 3.86 -10.41 -0.90
C MET A 8 3.79 -11.16 0.43
N GLU A 9 4.28 -12.40 0.46
CA GLU A 9 4.36 -13.20 1.69
C GLU A 9 5.36 -12.63 2.71
N LEU A 10 6.50 -12.10 2.23
CA LEU A 10 7.50 -11.44 3.07
C LEU A 10 7.04 -10.07 3.57
N ARG A 11 6.18 -9.38 2.83
CA ARG A 11 5.67 -8.06 3.19
C ARG A 11 4.80 -8.18 4.44
N HIS A 12 5.26 -7.59 5.53
CA HIS A 12 4.48 -7.41 6.77
C HIS A 12 4.68 -6.00 7.32
N SER A 13 3.72 -5.51 8.09
CA SER A 13 3.81 -4.17 8.69
C SER A 13 4.91 -4.14 9.76
N VAL A 14 6.04 -3.49 9.45
CA VAL A 14 7.15 -3.28 10.37
C VAL A 14 6.94 -1.99 11.13
N ARG A 15 6.88 -2.07 12.46
CA ARG A 15 6.74 -0.89 13.33
C ARG A 15 7.98 -0.61 14.17
N LYS A 16 8.90 -1.58 14.26
CA LYS A 16 10.16 -1.45 15.00
C LYS A 16 11.32 -1.59 14.01
N PHE A 17 11.90 -0.45 13.67
CA PHE A 17 13.02 -0.37 12.74
C PHE A 17 14.35 -0.53 13.49
N ALA A 18 15.37 -0.98 12.77
CA ALA A 18 16.73 -0.94 13.28
C ALA A 18 17.17 0.52 13.47
N ASP A 19 18.15 0.75 14.35
CA ASP A 19 18.72 2.10 14.50
C ASP A 19 19.81 2.39 13.47
N GLU A 20 19.51 2.07 12.21
CA GLU A 20 20.41 2.20 11.08
C GLU A 20 19.77 3.15 10.04
N PRO A 21 20.53 4.13 9.51
CA PRO A 21 20.03 4.99 8.44
C PRO A 21 19.94 4.22 7.13
N LEU A 22 19.03 4.65 6.24
CA LEU A 22 19.06 4.19 4.85
C LEU A 22 20.40 4.58 4.21
N THR A 23 20.96 3.67 3.43
CA THR A 23 22.16 3.92 2.63
C THR A 23 21.85 4.91 1.50
N ALA A 24 22.90 5.55 0.97
CA ALA A 24 22.75 6.48 -0.14
C ALA A 24 22.19 5.81 -1.41
N ASP A 25 22.51 4.52 -1.63
CA ASP A 25 21.98 3.74 -2.75
C ASP A 25 20.49 3.43 -2.58
N GLU A 26 20.06 3.03 -1.38
CA GLU A 26 18.63 2.81 -1.08
C GLU A 26 17.81 4.09 -1.26
N ILE A 27 18.31 5.23 -0.78
CA ILE A 27 17.66 6.53 -0.94
C ILE A 27 17.50 6.86 -2.43
N ARG A 28 18.58 6.78 -3.21
CA ARG A 28 18.54 7.05 -4.66
C ARG A 28 17.58 6.13 -5.40
N ALA A 29 17.55 4.84 -5.05
CA ALA A 29 16.65 3.87 -5.65
C ALA A 29 15.17 4.23 -5.36
N ILE A 30 14.85 4.55 -4.10
CA ILE A 30 13.50 4.95 -3.69
C ILE A 30 13.08 6.25 -4.38
N GLU A 31 13.94 7.27 -4.41
CA GLU A 31 13.67 8.54 -5.07
C GLU A 31 13.44 8.38 -6.57
N THR A 32 14.21 7.51 -7.24
CA THR A 32 14.02 7.19 -8.66
C THR A 32 12.66 6.55 -8.91
N MET A 33 12.29 5.54 -8.11
CA MET A 33 10.97 4.91 -8.21
C MET A 33 9.82 5.90 -7.96
N ILE A 34 9.98 6.79 -6.99
CA ILE A 34 9.02 7.86 -6.71
C ILE A 34 8.89 8.81 -7.90
N ALA A 35 10.01 9.22 -8.51
CA ALA A 35 9.99 10.12 -9.66
C ALA A 35 9.27 9.49 -10.87
N ASP A 36 9.52 8.22 -11.14
CA ASP A 36 8.86 7.47 -12.21
C ASP A 36 7.36 7.34 -11.96
N ILE A 37 6.96 7.02 -10.72
CA ILE A 37 5.56 6.94 -10.33
C ILE A 37 4.89 8.29 -10.43
N ASN A 38 5.49 9.37 -9.94
CA ASN A 38 4.89 10.70 -10.02
C ASN A 38 4.68 11.12 -11.47
N ARG A 39 5.63 10.81 -12.37
CA ARG A 39 5.52 11.07 -13.81
C ARG A 39 4.42 10.23 -14.48
N GLU A 40 4.32 8.94 -14.14
CA GLU A 40 3.31 8.03 -14.69
C GLU A 40 1.90 8.36 -14.17
N SER A 41 1.79 8.65 -12.89
CA SER A 41 0.50 8.67 -12.18
C SER A 41 -0.10 10.06 -12.03
N GLY A 42 0.71 11.12 -12.06
CA GLY A 42 0.31 12.47 -11.67
C GLY A 42 0.18 12.69 -10.16
N LEU A 43 0.62 11.72 -9.34
CA LEU A 43 0.67 11.82 -7.88
C LEU A 43 1.91 12.61 -7.41
N HIS A 44 1.95 12.94 -6.12
CA HIS A 44 3.00 13.76 -5.54
C HIS A 44 3.68 13.06 -4.34
N PHE A 45 4.25 11.89 -4.59
CA PHE A 45 4.97 11.15 -3.55
C PHE A 45 6.33 11.75 -3.28
N GLN A 46 6.75 11.77 -2.01
CA GLN A 46 8.03 12.37 -1.59
C GLN A 46 8.66 11.56 -0.47
N LEU A 47 9.95 11.24 -0.60
CA LEU A 47 10.71 10.57 0.46
C LEU A 47 11.19 11.60 1.50
N MET A 48 10.99 11.30 2.77
CA MET A 48 11.49 12.07 3.90
C MET A 48 12.54 11.23 4.62
N VAL A 49 13.81 11.63 4.54
CA VAL A 49 14.95 10.93 5.14
C VAL A 49 15.36 11.61 6.44
N ASN A 50 15.64 10.82 7.48
CA ASN A 50 16.02 11.32 8.81
C ASN A 50 15.05 12.36 9.39
N SER A 51 13.83 12.39 8.89
CA SER A 51 12.77 13.29 9.35
C SER A 51 12.12 12.63 10.54
N ARG A 52 12.45 13.09 11.75
CA ARG A 52 11.73 12.68 12.95
C ARG A 52 10.27 13.05 12.76
N VAL A 53 9.46 12.01 12.61
CA VAL A 53 8.02 12.11 12.45
C VAL A 53 7.42 12.74 13.70
N SER A 54 7.01 14.00 13.63
CA SER A 54 6.36 14.66 14.76
C SER A 54 4.89 14.27 14.90
N PHE A 55 4.26 13.69 13.87
CA PHE A 55 2.86 13.24 13.94
C PHE A 55 2.67 11.95 14.74
N LEU A 56 3.74 11.19 15.05
CA LEU A 56 3.63 9.98 15.89
C LEU A 56 3.04 10.31 17.28
N SER A 57 3.29 11.51 17.80
CA SER A 57 2.69 12.01 19.04
C SER A 57 1.17 12.26 18.93
N VAL A 58 0.64 12.38 17.70
CA VAL A 58 -0.76 12.72 17.38
C VAL A 58 -1.59 11.49 17.00
N ILE A 59 -0.98 10.37 16.61
CA ILE A 59 -1.70 9.12 16.25
C ILE A 59 -2.26 8.37 17.50
N GLY A 60 -2.23 9.01 18.67
CA GLY A 60 -2.86 8.53 19.90
C GLY A 60 -2.00 7.55 20.69
N ALA A 61 -2.13 7.57 22.01
CA ALA A 61 -1.27 6.84 22.95
C ALA A 61 -1.20 5.32 22.72
N ALA A 62 -2.23 4.72 22.11
CA ALA A 62 -2.29 3.29 21.80
C ALA A 62 -1.33 2.85 20.66
N THR A 63 -0.93 3.76 19.77
CA THR A 63 0.07 3.49 18.71
C THR A 63 1.46 4.01 19.07
N TYR A 64 1.57 5.00 19.96
CA TYR A 64 2.85 5.60 20.35
C TYR A 64 3.86 4.59 20.95
N GLY A 65 3.37 3.57 21.69
CA GLY A 65 4.22 2.49 22.21
C GLY A 65 4.61 1.39 21.20
N ALA A 66 4.02 1.40 19.99
CA ALA A 66 4.22 0.35 18.99
C ALA A 66 5.36 0.65 18.01
N PHE A 67 5.72 1.93 17.83
CA PHE A 67 6.75 2.35 16.88
C PHE A 67 8.11 2.57 17.54
N ARG A 68 9.19 2.17 16.85
CA ARG A 68 10.57 2.33 17.31
C ARG A 68 11.48 2.70 16.14
N ASN A 69 12.38 3.65 16.35
CA ASN A 69 13.39 4.12 15.40
C ASN A 69 12.82 4.52 14.02
N VAL A 70 11.60 5.09 13.99
CA VAL A 70 11.03 5.62 12.75
C VAL A 70 11.76 6.91 12.36
N ARG A 71 12.59 6.81 11.33
CA ARG A 71 13.43 7.93 10.83
C ARG A 71 13.06 8.36 9.41
N ASN A 72 12.41 7.48 8.64
CA ASN A 72 12.09 7.73 7.24
C ASN A 72 10.66 7.34 6.91
N TYR A 73 10.06 8.08 5.99
CA TYR A 73 8.73 7.78 5.46
C TYR A 73 8.55 8.40 4.08
N ILE A 74 7.64 7.83 3.31
CA ILE A 74 7.18 8.40 2.05
C ILE A 74 5.85 9.10 2.34
N ALA A 75 5.79 10.41 2.06
CA ALA A 75 4.56 11.18 2.08
C ALA A 75 3.76 10.89 0.82
N LEU A 76 2.52 10.40 0.96
CA LEU A 76 1.64 10.12 -0.16
C LEU A 76 0.64 11.27 -0.31
N VAL A 77 1.03 12.25 -1.12
CA VAL A 77 0.27 13.49 -1.36
C VAL A 77 -0.52 13.37 -2.66
N ALA A 78 -1.81 13.72 -2.61
CA ALA A 78 -2.70 13.74 -3.78
C ALA A 78 -3.91 14.64 -3.53
N ARG A 79 -4.58 15.04 -4.62
CA ARG A 79 -5.92 15.65 -4.56
C ARG A 79 -6.95 14.54 -4.36
N PRO A 80 -7.80 14.56 -3.33
CA PRO A 80 -8.76 13.50 -3.05
C PRO A 80 -10.02 13.63 -3.93
N VAL A 81 -9.87 13.56 -5.25
CA VAL A 81 -10.94 13.70 -6.24
C VAL A 81 -10.89 12.54 -7.24
N GLY A 82 -12.05 12.12 -7.76
CA GLY A 82 -12.14 11.01 -8.70
C GLY A 82 -11.51 9.72 -8.17
N ASP A 83 -10.67 9.08 -8.98
CA ASP A 83 -9.97 7.83 -8.67
C ASP A 83 -8.60 8.04 -8.01
N GLN A 84 -8.19 9.28 -7.72
CA GLN A 84 -6.84 9.61 -7.25
C GLN A 84 -6.43 8.88 -5.97
N LEU A 85 -7.37 8.61 -5.04
CA LEU A 85 -7.06 7.85 -3.82
C LEU A 85 -6.88 6.37 -4.08
N GLU A 86 -7.55 5.82 -5.09
CA GLU A 86 -7.35 4.44 -5.52
C GLU A 86 -6.01 4.30 -6.24
N ARG A 87 -5.70 5.24 -7.15
CA ARG A 87 -4.37 5.33 -7.77
C ARG A 87 -3.27 5.47 -6.70
N LEU A 88 -3.49 6.31 -5.68
CA LEU A 88 -2.55 6.47 -4.57
C LEU A 88 -2.29 5.14 -3.83
N GLY A 89 -3.34 4.35 -3.56
CA GLY A 89 -3.20 3.02 -2.97
C GLY A 89 -2.40 2.08 -3.88
N TYR A 90 -2.76 2.03 -5.16
CA TYR A 90 -2.11 1.16 -6.14
C TYR A 90 -0.61 1.46 -6.30
N TYR A 91 -0.26 2.71 -6.57
CA TYR A 91 1.14 3.12 -6.75
C TYR A 91 1.94 3.11 -5.44
N GLY A 92 1.29 3.45 -4.32
CA GLY A 92 1.91 3.32 -3.00
C GLY A 92 2.27 1.88 -2.68
N GLU A 93 1.41 0.92 -3.04
CA GLU A 93 1.71 -0.50 -2.81
C GLU A 93 2.78 -1.04 -3.76
N ARG A 94 2.84 -0.55 -5.01
CA ARG A 94 3.97 -0.84 -5.91
C ARG A 94 5.31 -0.45 -5.25
N LEU A 95 5.39 0.73 -4.62
CA LEU A 95 6.58 1.13 -3.86
C LEU A 95 6.83 0.22 -2.66
N VAL A 96 5.80 -0.13 -1.91
CA VAL A 96 5.92 -1.03 -0.75
C VAL A 96 6.49 -2.38 -1.13
N LEU A 97 6.01 -2.99 -2.22
CA LEU A 97 6.52 -4.27 -2.72
C LEU A 97 7.97 -4.13 -3.19
N LYS A 98 8.33 -3.05 -3.91
CA LYS A 98 9.73 -2.81 -4.31
C LYS A 98 10.67 -2.60 -3.13
N MET A 99 10.26 -1.86 -2.11
CA MET A 99 11.05 -1.73 -0.87
C MET A 99 11.15 -3.06 -0.13
N THR A 100 10.14 -3.92 -0.20
CA THR A 100 10.20 -5.28 0.36
C THR A 100 11.22 -6.14 -0.40
N GLU A 101 11.28 -6.06 -1.73
CA GLU A 101 12.30 -6.72 -2.55
C GLU A 101 13.73 -6.26 -2.19
N MET A 102 13.88 -4.97 -1.81
CA MET A 102 15.14 -4.41 -1.31
C MET A 102 15.50 -4.85 0.11
N GLY A 103 14.66 -5.65 0.77
CA GLY A 103 14.87 -6.09 2.16
C GLY A 103 14.49 -5.07 3.23
N LEU A 104 13.79 -3.99 2.85
CA LEU A 104 13.35 -2.95 3.77
C LEU A 104 11.99 -3.27 4.40
N GLY A 105 11.83 -2.88 5.66
CA GLY A 105 10.55 -2.92 6.35
C GLY A 105 9.68 -1.73 5.96
N THR A 106 8.36 -1.95 5.89
CA THR A 106 7.40 -0.89 5.57
C THR A 106 6.18 -0.91 6.49
N CYS A 107 5.50 0.23 6.65
CA CYS A 107 4.19 0.28 7.30
C CYS A 107 3.35 1.42 6.77
N TRP A 108 2.16 1.09 6.24
CA TRP A 108 1.12 2.07 5.95
C TRP A 108 0.63 2.74 7.23
N VAL A 109 0.52 4.06 7.20
CA VAL A 109 -0.07 4.85 8.26
C VAL A 109 -0.99 5.91 7.65
N GLY A 110 -2.23 5.92 8.12
CA GLY A 110 -3.23 6.92 7.80
C GLY A 110 -3.81 7.51 9.09
N GLY A 111 -4.77 8.43 8.97
CA GLY A 111 -5.53 9.00 10.08
C GLY A 111 -5.42 10.51 10.11
N SER A 112 -5.29 11.09 11.31
CA SER A 112 -5.16 12.54 11.55
C SER A 112 -3.79 13.08 11.16
N LEU A 113 -3.36 12.83 9.93
CA LEU A 113 -2.15 13.37 9.35
C LEU A 113 -2.34 14.84 8.98
N SER A 114 -1.31 15.66 9.17
CA SER A 114 -1.36 17.08 8.82
C SER A 114 -0.04 17.53 8.21
N LYS A 115 -0.11 18.39 7.20
CA LYS A 115 1.07 18.99 6.57
C LYS A 115 1.96 19.74 7.55
N ARG A 116 1.45 20.19 8.70
CA ARG A 116 2.27 20.87 9.73
C ARG A 116 3.29 19.95 10.41
N PHE A 117 3.13 18.63 10.27
CA PHE A 117 3.98 17.61 10.91
C PHE A 117 4.93 16.91 9.93
N THR A 118 5.01 17.42 8.70
CA THR A 118 5.89 16.90 7.66
C THR A 118 6.47 18.08 6.88
N PRO A 119 7.72 18.00 6.40
CA PRO A 119 8.24 19.00 5.48
C PRO A 119 7.80 18.76 4.03
N ALA A 120 6.97 17.74 3.76
CA ALA A 120 6.47 17.45 2.42
C ALA A 120 5.77 18.66 1.79
N ASP A 121 6.05 18.91 0.51
CA ASP A 121 5.33 19.91 -0.30
C ASP A 121 3.89 19.44 -0.50
N VAL A 122 2.92 20.24 -0.06
CA VAL A 122 1.49 19.98 -0.23
C VAL A 122 0.86 21.21 -0.87
N ARG A 123 0.60 21.11 -2.18
CA ARG A 123 0.17 22.22 -3.01
C ARG A 123 -1.32 22.53 -2.83
N PRO A 124 -1.82 23.70 -3.28
CA PRO A 124 -3.24 24.00 -3.26
C PRO A 124 -4.09 22.90 -3.90
N GLY A 125 -5.12 22.45 -3.16
CA GLY A 125 -6.01 21.35 -3.55
C GLY A 125 -5.51 19.95 -3.19
N GLU A 126 -4.23 19.78 -2.84
CA GLU A 126 -3.68 18.50 -2.40
C GLU A 126 -3.84 18.29 -0.88
N ARG A 127 -3.71 17.03 -0.46
CA ARG A 127 -3.65 16.62 0.94
C ARG A 127 -2.59 15.55 1.14
N LEU A 128 -2.01 15.53 2.34
CA LEU A 128 -1.29 14.35 2.83
C LEU A 128 -2.33 13.29 3.21
N ASN A 129 -2.50 12.27 2.35
CA ASN A 129 -3.56 11.28 2.52
C ASN A 129 -3.11 10.11 3.42
N CYS A 130 -1.91 9.60 3.12
CA CYS A 130 -1.27 8.52 3.84
C CYS A 130 0.24 8.78 3.90
N ILE A 131 0.93 7.97 4.69
CA ILE A 131 2.37 7.79 4.56
C ILE A 131 2.68 6.29 4.54
N VAL A 132 3.88 5.98 4.07
CA VAL A 132 4.49 4.67 4.25
C VAL A 132 5.80 4.86 5.00
N MET A 133 5.88 4.36 6.24
CA MET A 133 7.16 4.32 6.96
C MET A 133 8.09 3.32 6.28
N VAL A 134 9.39 3.60 6.27
CA VAL A 134 10.41 2.75 5.65
C VAL A 134 11.72 2.77 6.44
N GLY A 135 12.40 1.64 6.50
CA GLY A 135 13.73 1.51 7.09
C GLY A 135 14.17 0.05 7.23
N HIS A 136 15.39 -0.17 7.70
CA HIS A 136 15.89 -1.51 7.99
C HIS A 136 15.06 -2.18 9.09
N ILE A 137 14.84 -3.49 8.94
CA ILE A 137 13.97 -4.26 9.81
C ILE A 137 14.68 -4.49 11.16
N GLY A 138 14.14 -3.92 12.24
CA GLY A 138 14.61 -4.19 13.59
C GLY A 138 13.90 -5.38 14.23
N VAL A 139 12.56 -5.36 14.23
CA VAL A 139 11.72 -6.52 14.56
C VAL A 139 10.78 -6.78 13.40
N PRO A 140 10.79 -7.99 12.82
CA PRO A 140 9.93 -8.30 11.68
C PRO A 140 8.45 -8.17 12.07
N GLY A 141 7.65 -7.73 11.10
CA GLY A 141 6.19 -7.82 11.19
C GLY A 141 5.76 -9.29 11.25
N ARG A 142 4.50 -9.53 11.66
CA ARG A 142 3.94 -10.87 11.73
C ARG A 142 2.75 -10.99 10.79
N PRO A 143 2.49 -12.20 10.25
CA PRO A 143 1.25 -12.48 9.54
C PRO A 143 0.03 -12.14 10.41
N HIS A 144 -0.99 -11.58 9.78
CA HIS A 144 -2.31 -11.41 10.38
C HIS A 144 -3.28 -12.40 9.74
N ARG A 145 -4.34 -12.76 10.46
CA ARG A 145 -5.43 -13.56 9.89
C ARG A 145 -6.05 -12.79 8.73
N SER A 146 -6.13 -13.43 7.57
CA SER A 146 -6.87 -12.93 6.41
C SER A 146 -8.24 -13.57 6.30
N LYS A 147 -9.15 -12.86 5.63
CA LYS A 147 -10.41 -13.45 5.19
C LYS A 147 -10.13 -14.51 4.13
N THR A 148 -11.07 -15.44 3.96
CA THR A 148 -11.03 -16.40 2.87
C THR A 148 -11.27 -15.72 1.52
N ILE A 149 -10.85 -16.35 0.42
CA ILE A 149 -11.11 -15.84 -0.94
C ILE A 149 -12.62 -15.65 -1.16
N GLY A 150 -13.44 -16.61 -0.74
CA GLY A 150 -14.90 -16.54 -0.89
C GLY A 150 -15.57 -15.39 -0.15
N GLU A 151 -14.95 -14.85 0.91
CA GLU A 151 -15.44 -13.65 1.61
C GLU A 151 -15.05 -12.34 0.91
N MET A 152 -14.23 -12.41 -0.14
CA MET A 152 -13.66 -11.24 -0.84
C MET A 152 -13.88 -11.28 -2.35
N CYS A 153 -14.62 -12.27 -2.87
CA CYS A 153 -14.98 -12.30 -4.28
C CYS A 153 -16.44 -12.68 -4.52
N GLU A 154 -16.96 -12.20 -5.64
CA GLU A 154 -18.29 -12.55 -6.15
C GLU A 154 -18.14 -13.18 -7.53
N LEU A 155 -18.67 -14.39 -7.72
CA LEU A 155 -18.61 -15.12 -9.00
C LEU A 155 -19.95 -15.12 -9.73
N ASN A 156 -21.06 -14.82 -9.04
CA ASN A 156 -22.42 -14.83 -9.59
C ASN A 156 -22.74 -16.11 -10.40
N GLY A 157 -22.41 -17.27 -9.83
CA GLY A 157 -22.65 -18.58 -10.45
C GLY A 157 -21.60 -19.03 -11.49
N ARG A 158 -20.56 -18.22 -11.75
CA ARG A 158 -19.46 -18.58 -12.65
C ARG A 158 -18.43 -19.49 -11.98
N GLN A 159 -17.72 -20.27 -12.79
CA GLN A 159 -16.50 -20.95 -12.35
C GLN A 159 -15.38 -19.92 -12.20
N MET A 160 -14.59 -20.04 -11.14
CA MET A 160 -13.42 -19.20 -10.92
C MET A 160 -12.26 -19.63 -11.85
N PRO A 161 -11.77 -18.77 -12.76
CA PRO A 161 -10.58 -19.07 -13.55
C PRO A 161 -9.31 -19.06 -12.69
N ASP A 162 -8.29 -19.83 -13.11
CA ASP A 162 -7.02 -19.93 -12.38
C ASP A 162 -6.32 -18.57 -12.18
N TRP A 163 -6.37 -17.69 -13.18
CA TRP A 163 -5.78 -16.36 -13.08
C TRP A 163 -6.50 -15.51 -12.02
N PHE A 164 -7.82 -15.63 -11.91
CA PHE A 164 -8.61 -14.90 -10.92
C PHE A 164 -8.31 -15.44 -9.52
N HIS A 165 -8.25 -16.77 -9.36
CA HIS A 165 -7.86 -17.40 -8.10
C HIS A 165 -6.48 -16.93 -7.64
N ARG A 166 -5.48 -16.89 -8.53
CA ARG A 166 -4.15 -16.34 -8.21
C ARG A 166 -4.20 -14.87 -7.82
N GLY A 167 -4.96 -14.05 -8.55
CA GLY A 167 -5.18 -12.66 -8.17
C GLY A 167 -5.76 -12.53 -6.75
N MET A 168 -6.73 -13.38 -6.40
CA MET A 168 -7.34 -13.40 -5.07
C MET A 168 -6.38 -13.87 -3.96
N ILE A 169 -5.44 -14.76 -4.25
CA ILE A 169 -4.34 -15.07 -3.32
C ILE A 169 -3.53 -13.80 -3.01
N GLY A 170 -3.27 -12.97 -4.03
CA GLY A 170 -2.61 -11.68 -3.85
C GLY A 170 -3.43 -10.75 -2.96
N VAL A 171 -4.74 -10.64 -3.23
CA VAL A 171 -5.67 -9.81 -2.43
C VAL A 171 -5.68 -10.22 -0.95
N GLN A 172 -5.56 -11.53 -0.63
CA GLN A 172 -5.45 -12.00 0.76
C GLN A 172 -4.19 -11.54 1.48
N LEU A 173 -3.11 -11.27 0.75
CA LEU A 173 -1.82 -10.82 1.30
C LEU A 173 -1.70 -9.29 1.37
N ALA A 174 -2.56 -8.58 0.65
CA ALA A 174 -2.60 -7.12 0.60
C ALA A 174 -2.88 -6.52 1.98
N PRO A 175 -2.12 -5.49 2.41
CA PRO A 175 -2.45 -4.76 3.63
C PRO A 175 -3.75 -3.97 3.44
N SER A 176 -4.50 -3.78 4.53
CA SER A 176 -5.68 -2.90 4.54
C SER A 176 -5.77 -2.16 5.87
N ALA A 177 -6.45 -1.01 5.88
CA ALA A 177 -6.65 -0.23 7.09
C ALA A 177 -7.28 -1.11 8.19
N MET A 178 -6.60 -1.18 9.34
CA MET A 178 -7.01 -2.01 10.49
C MET A 178 -7.23 -3.50 10.15
N ASN A 179 -6.58 -4.00 9.10
CA ASN A 179 -6.72 -5.37 8.58
C ASN A 179 -8.19 -5.76 8.27
N GLN A 180 -9.00 -4.82 7.80
CA GLN A 180 -10.43 -5.09 7.60
C GLN A 180 -10.76 -5.87 6.32
N GLN A 181 -9.88 -5.83 5.31
CA GLN A 181 -9.99 -6.58 4.04
C GLN A 181 -11.42 -6.52 3.46
N ARG A 182 -11.93 -5.31 3.20
CA ARG A 182 -13.33 -5.10 2.79
C ARG A 182 -13.53 -4.92 1.29
N THR A 183 -12.45 -4.85 0.51
CA THR A 183 -12.52 -4.79 -0.94
C THR A 183 -13.03 -6.13 -1.48
N VAL A 184 -14.03 -6.09 -2.37
CA VAL A 184 -14.59 -7.29 -2.99
C VAL A 184 -14.32 -7.25 -4.49
N PHE A 185 -13.87 -8.36 -5.06
CA PHE A 185 -13.59 -8.53 -6.49
C PHE A 185 -14.71 -9.35 -7.12
N GLU A 186 -15.44 -8.76 -8.05
CA GLU A 186 -16.52 -9.43 -8.76
C GLU A 186 -16.06 -9.81 -10.16
N LEU A 187 -16.21 -11.09 -10.52
CA LEU A 187 -15.98 -11.59 -11.87
C LEU A 187 -17.27 -11.40 -12.69
N LEU A 188 -17.29 -10.37 -13.52
CA LEU A 188 -18.45 -10.01 -14.35
C LEU A 188 -18.54 -10.85 -15.63
N ASP A 189 -17.40 -11.22 -16.21
CA ASP A 189 -17.32 -12.01 -17.43
C ASP A 189 -15.98 -12.77 -17.49
N LEU A 190 -15.64 -13.40 -18.62
CA LEU A 190 -14.43 -14.19 -18.82
C LEU A 190 -13.13 -13.48 -18.42
N ASN A 191 -13.06 -12.15 -18.56
CA ASN A 191 -11.88 -11.35 -18.24
C ASN A 191 -12.20 -9.99 -17.60
N GLN A 192 -13.47 -9.71 -17.24
CA GLN A 192 -13.86 -8.43 -16.67
C GLN A 192 -14.00 -8.53 -15.16
N VAL A 193 -13.28 -7.66 -14.44
CA VAL A 193 -13.27 -7.63 -12.98
C VAL A 193 -13.74 -6.27 -12.47
N LEU A 194 -14.81 -6.27 -11.71
CA LEU A 194 -15.27 -5.08 -10.98
C LEU A 194 -14.75 -5.12 -9.55
N VAL A 195 -14.28 -3.98 -9.04
CA VAL A 195 -13.73 -3.88 -7.68
C VAL A 195 -14.62 -2.99 -6.83
N HIS A 196 -15.30 -3.61 -5.86
CA HIS A 196 -16.16 -2.91 -4.92
C HIS A 196 -15.34 -2.39 -3.75
N LYS A 197 -15.27 -1.05 -3.64
CA LYS A 197 -14.64 -0.35 -2.53
C LYS A 197 -15.66 0.14 -1.52
N THR A 198 -15.28 0.16 -0.25
CA THR A 198 -16.16 0.72 0.79
C THR A 198 -16.12 2.24 0.82
N THR A 199 -17.19 2.87 1.31
CA THR A 199 -17.24 4.31 1.57
C THR A 199 -16.60 4.71 2.91
N ARG A 200 -16.05 3.75 3.66
CA ARG A 200 -15.34 4.01 4.92
C ARG A 200 -14.01 4.73 4.65
N PRO A 201 -13.44 5.42 5.65
CA PRO A 201 -12.09 5.98 5.54
C PRO A 201 -11.10 4.93 5.02
N PHE A 202 -10.23 5.36 4.09
CA PHE A 202 -9.26 4.52 3.37
C PHE A 202 -9.83 3.49 2.40
N GLY A 203 -11.15 3.34 2.23
CA GLY A 203 -11.73 2.33 1.35
C GLY A 203 -11.23 2.41 -0.11
N ALA A 204 -11.05 3.61 -0.66
CA ALA A 204 -10.46 3.78 -1.99
C ALA A 204 -8.96 3.41 -2.03
N VAL A 205 -8.19 3.77 -1.00
CA VAL A 205 -6.76 3.44 -0.89
C VAL A 205 -6.58 1.93 -0.77
N ASP A 206 -7.34 1.28 0.12
CA ASP A 206 -7.34 -0.17 0.31
C ASP A 206 -7.75 -0.92 -0.98
N ALA A 207 -8.69 -0.37 -1.76
CA ALA A 207 -9.03 -0.94 -3.07
C ALA A 207 -7.87 -0.84 -4.05
N GLY A 208 -7.17 0.29 -4.11
CA GLY A 208 -5.95 0.45 -4.91
C GLY A 208 -4.86 -0.54 -4.53
N ILE A 209 -4.59 -0.68 -3.23
CA ILE A 209 -3.62 -1.65 -2.69
C ILE A 209 -4.01 -3.08 -3.13
N ALA A 210 -5.27 -3.47 -2.93
CA ALA A 210 -5.75 -4.80 -3.32
C ALA A 210 -5.66 -5.02 -4.85
N LYS A 211 -5.97 -4.01 -5.68
CA LYS A 211 -5.82 -4.08 -7.14
C LYS A 211 -4.37 -4.31 -7.56
N CYS A 212 -3.42 -3.65 -6.89
CA CYS A 212 -1.99 -3.86 -7.12
C CYS A 212 -1.60 -5.32 -6.86
N HIS A 213 -2.03 -5.92 -5.75
CA HIS A 213 -1.73 -7.32 -5.47
C HIS A 213 -2.43 -8.29 -6.43
N PHE A 214 -3.70 -8.03 -6.74
CA PHE A 214 -4.46 -8.84 -7.69
C PHE A 214 -3.74 -8.91 -9.03
N GLU A 215 -3.38 -7.76 -9.60
CA GLU A 215 -2.74 -7.67 -10.92
C GLU A 215 -1.44 -8.47 -11.01
N GLN A 216 -0.58 -8.40 -9.99
CA GLN A 216 0.73 -9.03 -9.97
C GLN A 216 0.66 -10.57 -10.00
N LEU A 217 -0.39 -11.17 -9.46
CA LEU A 217 -0.57 -12.64 -9.46
C LEU A 217 -1.57 -13.13 -10.51
N ALA A 218 -2.53 -12.30 -10.90
CA ALA A 218 -3.47 -12.59 -11.97
C ALA A 218 -2.80 -12.53 -13.35
N GLY A 219 -1.83 -11.62 -13.55
CA GLY A 219 -1.25 -11.31 -14.86
C GLY A 219 -2.15 -10.34 -15.61
N LYS A 220 -1.64 -9.12 -15.87
CA LYS A 220 -2.39 -8.00 -16.47
C LYS A 220 -2.99 -8.29 -17.85
N GLU A 221 -2.47 -9.30 -18.54
CA GLU A 221 -2.94 -9.77 -19.84
C GLU A 221 -4.23 -10.61 -19.75
N ASN A 222 -4.56 -11.12 -18.57
CA ASN A 222 -5.69 -12.05 -18.39
C ASN A 222 -7.01 -11.34 -18.08
N PHE A 223 -6.97 -10.05 -17.75
CA PHE A 223 -8.16 -9.34 -17.27
C PHE A 223 -8.12 -7.85 -17.56
N VAL A 224 -9.28 -7.21 -17.43
CA VAL A 224 -9.44 -5.77 -17.40
C VAL A 224 -10.26 -5.39 -16.17
N PHE A 225 -9.81 -4.37 -15.44
CA PHE A 225 -10.66 -3.73 -14.44
C PHE A 225 -11.70 -2.86 -15.14
N VAL A 226 -12.96 -2.95 -14.69
CA VAL A 226 -14.06 -2.13 -15.20
C VAL A 226 -14.74 -1.38 -14.06
N GLY A 227 -15.35 -0.23 -14.39
CA GLY A 227 -15.93 0.72 -13.43
C GLY A 227 -14.95 1.79 -12.95
#